data_AF-A0AA39QCU7-F1
#
_entry.id   AF-A0AA39QCU7-F1
#
_cell.length_a   1.000
_cell.length_b   1.000
_cell.length_c   1.000
_cell.angle_alpha   90.00
_cell.angle_beta   90.00
_cell.angle_gamma   90.00
#
_symmetry.space_group_name_H-M   'P 1'
#
loop_
_entity.id
_entity.type
_entity.pdbx_description
1 polymer ?
#
loop_
_entity_poly.entity_id
_entity_poly.type
_entity_poly.pdbx_seq_one_letter_code
_entity_poly.pdbx_strand_id
1 'polypeptide(L)'
;MGGETGKDVMDTPVQMMFNEELKSLHRRPGYTSILDYVSDMCNRVSTKPLDKVAGLVYPLDPDVIPIYNAKQSPEEAWEVLMDVMGSEYEAQLLFFYPEPGDGKKLWRPSWQQVTSDRIVVPQYYFLDKMNRTEDPDIDCYTGYCIKSGTVRGLGEVPNEPTPRHGEVDINDDNGAPHTLRVIADHMHPIPDGVYMLLACNGLGNPDPWVLGQIRQDGRFEKLSVFHSADDAAPLYSLQLHRYVKTALC
;
A
#
# COMPACT_ATOMS: atom_id res chain seq x y z
N MET A 1 -12.52 -30.54 43.21
CA MET A 1 -11.39 -29.60 43.24
C MET A 1 -11.59 -28.61 42.10
N GLY A 2 -12.31 -27.52 42.37
CA GLY A 2 -12.46 -26.41 41.44
C GLY A 2 -11.32 -25.43 41.70
N GLY A 3 -10.58 -25.05 40.66
CA GLY A 3 -9.54 -24.05 40.77
C GLY A 3 -10.17 -22.70 41.09
N GLU A 4 -9.82 -22.14 42.24
CA GLU A 4 -10.01 -20.72 42.51
C GLU A 4 -9.13 -19.95 41.52
N THR A 5 -9.74 -19.37 40.49
CA THR A 5 -9.15 -18.20 39.84
C THR A 5 -9.20 -17.08 40.87
N GLY A 6 -8.10 -16.93 41.62
CA GLY A 6 -7.81 -15.72 42.35
C GLY A 6 -8.07 -14.54 41.41
N LYS A 7 -8.85 -13.57 41.88
CA LYS A 7 -9.00 -12.29 41.20
C LYS A 7 -7.61 -11.68 41.12
N ASP A 8 -6.92 -11.93 40.02
CA ASP A 8 -5.75 -11.16 39.63
C ASP A 8 -6.31 -9.80 39.22
N VAL A 9 -6.55 -8.98 40.23
CA VAL A 9 -6.96 -7.59 40.06
C VAL A 9 -5.76 -6.94 39.41
N MET A 10 -5.80 -6.82 38.08
CA MET A 10 -4.83 -6.05 37.30
C MET A 10 -4.50 -4.78 38.10
N ASP A 11 -3.22 -4.60 38.39
CA ASP A 11 -2.74 -3.49 39.20
C ASP A 11 -3.29 -2.17 38.64
N THR A 12 -3.74 -1.26 39.51
CA THR A 12 -4.49 -0.05 39.09
C THR A 12 -3.71 0.80 38.07
N PRO A 13 -2.37 0.94 38.17
CA PRO A 13 -1.56 1.59 37.15
C PRO A 13 -1.58 0.89 35.79
N VAL A 14 -1.61 -0.45 35.76
CA VAL A 14 -1.69 -1.25 34.52
C VAL A 14 -3.06 -1.06 33.86
N GLN A 15 -4.14 -1.01 34.64
CA GLN A 15 -5.47 -0.69 34.10
C GLN A 15 -5.55 0.73 33.53
N MET A 16 -4.91 1.69 34.20
CA MET A 16 -4.87 3.07 33.70
C MET A 16 -4.08 3.17 32.39
N MET A 17 -2.89 2.58 32.32
CA MET A 17 -2.10 2.51 31.09
C MET A 17 -2.88 1.85 29.95
N PHE A 18 -3.48 0.69 30.21
CA PHE A 18 -4.28 -0.04 29.22
C PHE A 18 -5.47 0.79 28.72
N ASN A 19 -6.18 1.49 29.61
CA ASN A 19 -7.30 2.34 29.21
C ASN A 19 -6.85 3.61 28.46
N GLU A 20 -5.67 4.16 28.76
CA GLU A 20 -5.09 5.27 28.00
C GLU A 20 -4.66 4.83 26.60
N GLU A 21 -4.05 3.65 26.47
CA GLU A 21 -3.75 3.02 25.18
C GLU A 21 -5.02 2.71 24.39
N LEU A 22 -6.05 2.13 25.02
CA LEU A 22 -7.33 1.92 24.35
C LEU A 22 -7.95 3.24 23.87
N LYS A 23 -7.89 4.31 24.67
CA LYS A 23 -8.38 5.64 24.27
C LYS A 23 -7.52 6.29 23.19
N SER A 24 -6.23 5.97 23.08
CA SER A 24 -5.39 6.46 21.98
C SER A 24 -5.72 5.70 20.68
N LEU A 25 -5.99 4.40 20.76
CA LEU A 25 -6.46 3.59 19.64
C LEU A 25 -7.84 4.04 19.13
N HIS A 26 -8.79 4.33 20.01
CA HIS A 26 -10.11 4.88 19.62
C HIS A 26 -10.05 6.30 19.06
N ARG A 27 -8.94 7.02 19.29
CA ARG A 27 -8.69 8.35 18.70
C ARG A 27 -8.00 8.28 17.35
N ARG A 28 -7.56 7.08 16.90
CA ARG A 28 -7.09 6.93 15.53
C ARG A 28 -8.27 7.13 14.59
N PRO A 29 -8.11 7.88 13.49
CA PRO A 29 -9.17 8.07 12.51
C PRO A 29 -9.68 6.71 12.01
N GLY A 30 -10.95 6.64 11.61
CA GLY A 30 -11.66 5.40 11.29
C GLY A 30 -11.13 4.59 10.08
N TYR A 31 -9.98 4.96 9.51
CA TYR A 31 -9.35 4.27 8.39
C TYR A 31 -7.86 4.09 8.71
N THR A 32 -7.47 2.88 9.10
CA THR A 32 -6.08 2.48 9.36
C THR A 32 -5.56 1.75 8.13
N SER A 33 -4.36 2.10 7.64
CA SER A 33 -3.81 1.45 6.46
C SER A 33 -3.29 0.05 6.77
N ILE A 34 -3.14 -0.80 5.76
CA ILE A 34 -2.47 -2.10 5.92
C ILE A 34 -1.06 -1.96 6.48
N LEU A 35 -0.32 -0.93 6.08
CA LEU A 35 1.05 -0.71 6.57
C LEU A 35 1.05 -0.28 8.04
N ASP A 36 0.02 0.42 8.51
CA ASP A 36 -0.16 0.68 9.94
C ASP A 36 -0.42 -0.61 10.71
N TYR A 37 -1.26 -1.51 10.19
CA TYR A 37 -1.48 -2.82 10.81
C TYR A 37 -0.21 -3.67 10.83
N VAL A 38 0.55 -3.70 9.73
CA VAL A 38 1.85 -4.39 9.67
C VAL A 38 2.79 -3.80 10.73
N SER A 39 2.91 -2.47 10.81
CA SER A 39 3.74 -1.79 11.81
C SER A 39 3.32 -2.15 13.24
N ASP A 40 2.02 -2.09 13.55
CA ASP A 40 1.48 -2.48 14.86
C ASP A 40 1.81 -3.94 15.17
N MET A 41 1.62 -4.87 14.23
CA MET A 41 1.92 -6.29 14.41
C MET A 41 3.42 -6.57 14.56
N CYS A 42 4.27 -5.82 13.85
CA CYS A 42 5.72 -5.91 13.95
C CYS A 42 6.23 -5.53 15.34
N ASN A 43 5.60 -4.56 15.98
CA ASN A 43 5.95 -4.09 17.32
C ASN A 43 5.43 -5.02 18.44
N ARG A 44 4.51 -5.95 18.15
CA ARG A 44 4.00 -6.90 19.14
C ARG A 44 5.04 -7.96 19.48
N VAL A 45 5.07 -8.34 20.76
CA VAL A 45 5.78 -9.53 21.24
C VAL A 45 5.02 -10.76 20.76
N SER A 46 5.72 -11.67 20.09
CA SER A 46 5.16 -12.93 19.60
C SER A 46 6.08 -14.10 19.92
N THR A 47 5.50 -15.25 20.22
CA THR A 47 6.23 -16.51 20.40
C THR A 47 6.81 -17.05 19.09
N LYS A 48 6.13 -16.85 17.97
CA LYS A 48 6.61 -17.25 16.65
C LYS A 48 6.55 -16.05 15.70
N PRO A 49 7.56 -15.86 14.83
CA PRO A 49 7.52 -14.80 13.81
C PRO A 49 6.25 -14.84 12.95
N LEU A 50 5.76 -16.04 12.61
CA LEU A 50 4.53 -16.24 11.84
C LEU A 50 3.29 -15.62 12.51
N ASP A 51 3.20 -15.61 13.85
CA ASP A 51 1.99 -15.11 14.52
C ASP A 51 1.78 -13.60 14.29
N LYS A 52 2.83 -12.87 13.88
CA LYS A 52 2.72 -11.46 13.45
C LYS A 52 1.93 -11.32 12.14
N VAL A 53 2.11 -12.26 11.22
CA VAL A 53 1.33 -12.31 9.97
C VAL A 53 -0.07 -12.85 10.27
N ALA A 54 -0.19 -13.95 11.01
CA ALA A 54 -1.48 -14.54 11.33
C ALA A 54 -2.39 -13.58 12.12
N GLY A 55 -1.81 -12.71 12.96
CA GLY A 55 -2.57 -11.70 13.68
C GLY A 55 -3.12 -10.57 12.81
N LEU A 56 -2.68 -10.40 11.55
CA LEU A 56 -3.26 -9.47 10.59
C LEU A 56 -4.61 -9.94 10.04
N VAL A 57 -4.92 -11.24 10.12
CA VAL A 57 -6.20 -11.78 9.63
C VAL A 57 -7.38 -11.10 10.32
N TYR A 58 -7.27 -10.79 11.62
CA TYR A 58 -8.36 -10.16 12.36
C TYR A 58 -8.64 -8.70 11.92
N PRO A 59 -7.65 -7.78 11.88
CA PRO A 59 -7.90 -6.41 11.45
C PRO A 59 -8.18 -6.25 9.95
N LEU A 60 -7.71 -7.18 9.11
CA LEU A 60 -7.96 -7.14 7.66
C LEU A 60 -9.27 -7.81 7.24
N ASP A 61 -9.88 -8.59 8.13
CA ASP A 61 -11.18 -9.26 7.96
C ASP A 61 -11.41 -9.86 6.55
N PRO A 62 -10.52 -10.76 6.05
CA PRO A 62 -10.69 -11.35 4.73
C PRO A 62 -11.90 -12.28 4.71
N ASP A 63 -12.61 -12.34 3.57
CA ASP A 63 -13.78 -13.22 3.36
C ASP A 63 -13.47 -14.70 3.65
N VAL A 64 -12.20 -15.10 3.47
CA VAL A 64 -11.70 -16.45 3.75
C VAL A 64 -10.54 -16.36 4.73
N ILE A 65 -10.70 -17.05 5.87
CA ILE A 65 -9.63 -17.17 6.86
C ILE A 65 -8.57 -18.16 6.34
N PRO A 66 -7.32 -17.72 6.15
CA PRO A 66 -6.26 -18.60 5.68
C PRO A 66 -5.87 -19.64 6.74
N ILE A 67 -5.50 -20.84 6.29
CA ILE A 67 -4.99 -21.91 7.16
C ILE A 67 -3.46 -21.87 7.15
N TYR A 68 -2.87 -21.67 8.32
CA TYR A 68 -1.41 -21.67 8.47
C TYR A 68 -0.88 -23.00 9.02
N ASN A 69 0.30 -23.39 8.55
CA ASN A 69 1.10 -24.46 9.14
C ASN A 69 2.15 -23.83 10.06
N ALA A 70 2.30 -24.36 11.28
CA ALA A 70 3.27 -23.88 12.25
C ALA A 70 4.74 -23.94 11.79
N LYS A 71 5.04 -24.63 10.69
CA LYS A 71 6.37 -24.72 10.07
C LYS A 71 6.61 -23.68 8.97
N GLN A 72 5.58 -22.95 8.53
CA GLN A 72 5.72 -21.93 7.51
C GLN A 72 6.59 -20.78 8.00
N SER A 73 7.35 -20.18 7.09
CA SER A 73 7.99 -18.90 7.35
C SER A 73 6.96 -17.76 7.36
N PRO A 74 7.28 -16.59 7.96
CA PRO A 74 6.46 -15.39 7.83
C PRO A 74 6.21 -14.99 6.37
N GLU A 75 7.20 -15.15 5.49
CA GLU A 75 7.08 -14.85 4.06
C GLU A 75 6.06 -15.78 3.40
N GLU A 76 6.11 -17.09 3.67
CA GLU A 76 5.12 -18.05 3.15
C GLU A 76 3.71 -17.74 3.68
N ALA A 77 3.59 -17.37 4.95
CA ALA A 77 2.32 -16.98 5.54
C ALA A 77 1.77 -15.67 4.94
N TRP A 78 2.65 -14.72 4.60
CA TRP A 78 2.29 -13.45 3.98
C TRP A 78 1.76 -13.64 2.57
N GLU A 79 2.38 -14.50 1.76
CA GLU A 79 1.87 -14.84 0.42
C GLU A 79 0.46 -15.44 0.50
N VAL A 80 0.23 -16.37 1.45
CA VAL A 80 -1.12 -16.95 1.67
C VAL A 80 -2.12 -15.89 2.09
N LEU A 81 -1.72 -14.92 2.92
CA LEU A 81 -2.60 -13.81 3.31
C LEU A 81 -2.91 -12.91 2.11
N MET A 82 -1.90 -12.55 1.31
CA MET A 82 -2.07 -11.75 0.08
C MET A 82 -3.08 -12.39 -0.87
N ASP A 83 -3.10 -13.72 -0.98
CA ASP A 83 -4.04 -14.43 -1.85
C ASP A 83 -5.51 -14.35 -1.39
N VAL A 84 -5.78 -14.05 -0.12
CA VAL A 84 -7.16 -13.91 0.41
C VAL A 84 -7.48 -12.48 0.85
N MET A 85 -6.51 -11.57 0.77
CA MET A 85 -6.64 -10.19 1.20
C MET A 85 -7.71 -9.44 0.40
N GLY A 86 -8.50 -8.62 1.10
CA GLY A 86 -9.48 -7.77 0.46
C GLY A 86 -8.85 -6.82 -0.55
N SER A 87 -9.54 -6.60 -1.68
CA SER A 87 -9.07 -5.78 -2.81
C SER A 87 -8.70 -4.34 -2.44
N GLU A 88 -9.23 -3.82 -1.34
CA GLU A 88 -8.91 -2.48 -0.84
C GLU A 88 -7.49 -2.41 -0.25
N TYR A 89 -7.06 -3.44 0.49
CA TYR A 89 -5.73 -3.49 1.08
C TYR A 89 -4.67 -3.84 0.02
N GLU A 90 -5.03 -4.67 -0.96
CA GLU A 90 -4.18 -4.91 -2.14
C GLU A 90 -3.92 -3.60 -2.90
N ALA A 91 -4.96 -2.79 -3.12
CA ALA A 91 -4.81 -1.47 -3.73
C ALA A 91 -3.93 -0.55 -2.86
N GLN A 92 -4.05 -0.58 -1.54
CA GLN A 92 -3.17 0.18 -0.66
C GLN A 92 -1.69 -0.20 -0.84
N LEU A 93 -1.37 -1.50 -0.95
CA LEU A 93 0.01 -1.93 -1.22
C LEU A 93 0.50 -1.50 -2.60
N LEU A 94 -0.36 -1.57 -3.62
CA LEU A 94 -0.03 -1.13 -4.97
C LEU A 94 0.29 0.38 -5.02
N PHE A 95 -0.51 1.21 -4.36
CA PHE A 95 -0.45 2.67 -4.44
C PHE A 95 0.43 3.36 -3.37
N PHE A 96 0.66 2.73 -2.22
CA PHE A 96 1.41 3.36 -1.11
C PHE A 96 2.74 2.70 -0.78
N TYR A 97 2.96 1.43 -1.16
CA TYR A 97 4.28 0.83 -0.96
C TYR A 97 5.23 1.33 -2.07
N PRO A 98 6.40 1.90 -1.77
CA PRO A 98 7.18 2.63 -2.76
C PRO A 98 8.04 1.77 -3.68
N GLU A 99 8.43 0.58 -3.25
CA GLU A 99 9.31 -0.28 -4.04
C GLU A 99 8.50 -1.31 -4.86
N PRO A 100 9.09 -1.85 -5.94
CA PRO A 100 8.57 -3.08 -6.53
C PRO A 100 8.73 -4.24 -5.54
N GLY A 101 7.80 -5.17 -5.61
CA GLY A 101 7.92 -6.48 -4.97
C GLY A 101 9.15 -7.24 -5.45
N ASP A 102 9.77 -7.99 -4.53
CA ASP A 102 10.92 -8.85 -4.81
C ASP A 102 10.52 -10.31 -5.14
N GLY A 103 9.22 -10.61 -5.14
CA GLY A 103 8.66 -11.92 -5.38
C GLY A 103 8.33 -12.20 -6.85
N LYS A 104 7.45 -13.20 -7.07
CA LYS A 104 6.96 -13.56 -8.42
C LYS A 104 6.05 -12.49 -9.02
N LYS A 105 5.29 -11.82 -8.16
CA LYS A 105 4.37 -10.73 -8.49
C LYS A 105 5.03 -9.43 -8.03
N LEU A 106 5.54 -8.65 -8.97
CA LEU A 106 6.39 -7.48 -8.72
C LEU A 106 5.60 -6.28 -8.18
N TRP A 107 4.28 -6.33 -8.15
CA TRP A 107 3.49 -5.31 -7.46
C TRP A 107 3.28 -5.62 -5.96
N ARG A 108 3.46 -6.87 -5.55
CA ARG A 108 3.24 -7.34 -4.17
C ARG A 108 4.55 -7.22 -3.37
N PRO A 109 4.62 -6.38 -2.33
CA PRO A 109 5.79 -6.37 -1.47
C PRO A 109 5.85 -7.65 -0.64
N SER A 110 7.06 -8.16 -0.39
CA SER A 110 7.26 -9.29 0.53
C SER A 110 7.06 -8.88 1.99
N TRP A 111 6.92 -9.89 2.86
CA TRP A 111 6.92 -9.66 4.30
C TRP A 111 8.19 -8.93 4.77
N GLN A 112 9.36 -9.33 4.24
CA GLN A 112 10.62 -8.68 4.59
C GLN A 112 10.61 -7.20 4.21
N GLN A 113 10.10 -6.88 3.02
CA GLN A 113 9.93 -5.53 2.51
C GLN A 113 9.06 -4.65 3.41
N VAL A 114 7.82 -5.08 3.70
CA VAL A 114 6.88 -4.28 4.52
C VAL A 114 7.28 -4.17 6.00
N THR A 115 8.22 -4.98 6.47
CA THR A 115 8.69 -4.95 7.87
C THR A 115 10.03 -4.26 8.06
N SER A 116 10.84 -4.16 7.01
CA SER A 116 12.15 -3.50 7.06
C SER A 116 12.03 -1.99 6.84
N ASP A 117 11.02 -1.57 6.07
CA ASP A 117 10.87 -0.18 5.67
C ASP A 117 10.04 0.62 6.67
N ARG A 118 10.57 1.76 7.09
CA ARG A 118 9.79 2.78 7.80
C ARG A 118 8.94 3.54 6.80
N ILE A 119 7.83 2.96 6.38
CA ILE A 119 6.92 3.62 5.45
C ILE A 119 6.00 4.52 6.25
N VAL A 120 6.08 5.83 5.96
CA VAL A 120 5.11 6.79 6.44
C VAL A 120 3.96 6.78 5.44
N VAL A 121 2.84 6.17 5.80
CA VAL A 121 1.62 6.29 4.99
C VAL A 121 0.91 7.56 5.43
N PRO A 122 0.53 8.46 4.50
CA PRO A 122 -0.25 9.61 4.91
C PRO A 122 -1.62 9.16 5.45
N GLN A 123 -2.14 9.92 6.40
CA GLN A 123 -3.43 9.61 7.01
C GLN A 123 -4.53 9.99 6.02
N TYR A 124 -5.58 9.15 5.91
CA TYR A 124 -6.81 9.34 5.11
C TYR A 124 -6.79 8.90 3.65
N TYR A 125 -7.18 7.65 3.38
CA TYR A 125 -7.46 7.21 2.01
C TYR A 125 -8.65 6.28 1.89
N PHE A 126 -9.53 6.61 0.95
CA PHE A 126 -10.43 5.65 0.33
C PHE A 126 -9.87 5.38 -1.08
N LEU A 127 -9.43 4.16 -1.34
CA LEU A 127 -8.95 3.76 -2.67
C LEU A 127 -10.02 2.98 -3.43
N ASP A 128 -9.97 3.10 -4.76
CA ASP A 128 -10.70 2.23 -5.66
C ASP A 128 -10.27 0.78 -5.47
N LYS A 129 -11.23 -0.12 -5.62
CA LYS A 129 -11.02 -1.56 -5.42
C LYS A 129 -10.19 -2.15 -6.55
N MET A 130 -9.22 -2.98 -6.19
CA MET A 130 -8.56 -3.89 -7.13
C MET A 130 -9.56 -4.93 -7.65
N ASN A 131 -9.42 -5.37 -8.90
CA ASN A 131 -10.26 -6.42 -9.45
C ASN A 131 -9.42 -7.69 -9.61
N ARG A 132 -9.98 -8.85 -9.28
CA ARG A 132 -9.37 -10.13 -9.66
C ARG A 132 -10.00 -10.63 -10.95
N THR A 133 -9.22 -11.29 -11.80
CA THR A 133 -9.76 -11.91 -13.02
C THR A 133 -10.25 -13.32 -12.74
N GLU A 134 -10.93 -13.95 -13.72
CA GLU A 134 -11.30 -15.37 -13.64
C GLU A 134 -10.06 -16.28 -13.61
N ASP A 135 -8.92 -15.78 -14.09
CA ASP A 135 -7.62 -16.41 -13.93
C ASP A 135 -7.00 -15.97 -12.59
N PRO A 136 -6.85 -16.88 -11.60
CA PRO A 136 -6.30 -16.55 -10.28
C PRO A 136 -4.82 -16.16 -10.34
N ASP A 137 -4.11 -16.47 -11.44
CA ASP A 137 -2.71 -16.12 -11.62
C ASP A 137 -2.54 -14.68 -12.17
N ILE A 138 -3.61 -14.04 -12.62
CA ILE A 138 -3.59 -12.69 -13.19
C ILE A 138 -4.31 -11.71 -12.27
N ASP A 139 -3.51 -10.93 -11.54
CA ASP A 139 -4.01 -9.76 -10.82
C ASP A 139 -4.23 -8.60 -11.78
N CYS A 140 -5.29 -7.81 -11.58
CA CYS A 140 -5.52 -6.63 -12.40
C CYS A 140 -5.99 -5.43 -11.60
N TYR A 141 -5.59 -4.26 -12.07
CA TYR A 141 -6.12 -3.00 -11.58
C TYR A 141 -7.10 -2.44 -12.60
N THR A 142 -8.24 -1.92 -12.15
CA THR A 142 -9.18 -1.19 -13.02
C THR A 142 -9.29 0.23 -12.51
N GLY A 143 -8.74 1.17 -13.27
CA GLY A 143 -8.73 2.58 -12.91
C GLY A 143 -8.17 3.43 -14.05
N TYR A 144 -7.77 4.66 -13.74
CA TYR A 144 -7.21 5.54 -14.75
C TYR A 144 -5.80 5.09 -15.14
N CYS A 145 -5.51 5.17 -16.44
CA CYS A 145 -4.22 4.77 -17.00
C CYS A 145 -3.77 5.79 -18.04
N ILE A 146 -2.61 6.40 -17.78
CA ILE A 146 -1.92 7.27 -18.72
C ILE A 146 -0.78 6.48 -19.34
N LYS A 147 -0.84 6.29 -20.66
CA LYS A 147 0.10 5.40 -21.38
C LYS A 147 1.53 5.93 -21.44
N SER A 148 1.71 7.23 -21.29
CA SER A 148 3.00 7.89 -21.41
C SER A 148 3.02 9.18 -20.60
N GLY A 149 3.77 9.18 -19.50
CA GLY A 149 4.12 10.36 -18.72
C GLY A 149 5.63 10.52 -18.61
N THR A 150 6.14 11.72 -18.87
CA THR A 150 7.57 12.02 -18.77
C THR A 150 7.86 12.54 -17.36
N VAL A 151 8.56 11.75 -16.56
CA VAL A 151 8.91 12.07 -15.17
C VAL A 151 10.30 12.68 -15.11
N ARG A 152 10.44 13.74 -14.31
CA ARG A 152 11.71 14.45 -14.07
C ARG A 152 11.87 14.88 -12.62
N GLY A 153 13.10 14.88 -12.13
CA GLY A 153 13.47 15.50 -10.85
C GLY A 153 13.28 14.62 -9.62
N LEU A 154 12.93 13.35 -9.80
CA LEU A 154 12.78 12.39 -8.70
C LEU A 154 13.96 11.41 -8.60
N GLY A 155 14.98 11.49 -9.46
CA GLY A 155 16.06 10.51 -9.50
C GLY A 155 17.09 10.60 -8.37
N GLU A 156 17.33 11.81 -7.86
CA GLU A 156 18.33 12.06 -6.82
C GLU A 156 17.77 11.73 -5.43
N VAL A 157 18.45 10.82 -4.71
CA VAL A 157 18.05 10.40 -3.35
C VAL A 157 18.88 11.19 -2.33
N PRO A 158 18.27 12.04 -1.50
CA PRO A 158 18.99 12.80 -0.50
C PRO A 158 19.62 11.90 0.58
N ASN A 159 20.61 12.40 1.30
CA ASN A 159 21.18 11.68 2.45
C ASN A 159 20.24 11.66 3.67
N GLU A 160 19.30 12.61 3.73
CA GLU A 160 18.30 12.74 4.78
C GLU A 160 16.91 12.35 4.23
N PRO A 161 16.00 11.84 5.06
CA PRO A 161 14.66 11.44 4.64
C PRO A 161 13.77 12.67 4.41
N THR A 162 14.04 13.42 3.35
CA THR A 162 13.24 14.58 2.93
C THR A 162 12.46 14.25 1.66
N PRO A 163 11.21 14.71 1.52
CA PRO A 163 10.44 14.52 0.31
C PRO A 163 11.17 15.06 -0.92
N ARG A 164 11.18 14.28 -2.00
CA ARG A 164 11.72 14.68 -3.30
C ARG A 164 10.62 15.29 -4.15
N HIS A 165 10.93 16.39 -4.83
CA HIS A 165 10.00 17.12 -5.67
C HIS A 165 10.39 16.97 -7.13
N GLY A 166 9.41 16.67 -7.96
CA GLY A 166 9.60 16.53 -9.40
C GLY A 166 8.40 17.01 -10.19
N GLU A 167 8.43 16.70 -11.47
CA GLU A 167 7.37 17.03 -12.42
C GLU A 167 7.05 15.84 -13.31
N VAL A 168 5.81 15.80 -13.76
CA VAL A 168 5.33 14.82 -14.74
C VAL A 168 4.61 15.54 -15.86
N ASP A 169 5.12 15.40 -17.09
CA ASP A 169 4.43 15.86 -18.30
C ASP A 169 3.57 14.70 -18.84
N ILE A 170 2.27 14.94 -19.01
CA ILE A 170 1.29 14.00 -19.55
C ILE A 170 0.42 14.68 -20.61
N ASN A 171 -0.22 13.88 -21.46
CA ASN A 171 -1.30 14.35 -22.31
C ASN A 171 -2.63 13.79 -21.79
N ASP A 172 -3.68 14.61 -21.78
CA ASP A 172 -5.03 14.14 -21.49
C ASP A 172 -5.63 13.31 -22.64
N ASP A 173 -6.86 12.81 -22.44
CA ASP A 173 -7.59 12.03 -23.45
C ASP A 173 -7.87 12.81 -24.75
N ASN A 174 -7.81 14.16 -24.72
CA ASN A 174 -7.94 15.02 -25.90
C ASN A 174 -6.58 15.36 -26.53
N GLY A 175 -5.47 14.89 -25.97
CA GLY A 175 -4.11 15.18 -26.40
C GLY A 175 -3.57 16.54 -25.96
N ALA A 176 -4.25 17.25 -25.05
CA ALA A 176 -3.71 18.49 -24.50
C ALA A 176 -2.62 18.19 -23.44
N PRO A 177 -1.49 18.91 -23.48
CA PRO A 177 -0.39 18.68 -22.55
C PRO A 177 -0.68 19.30 -21.18
N HIS A 178 -0.30 18.58 -20.12
CA HIS A 178 -0.36 18.99 -18.73
C HIS A 178 0.98 18.69 -18.05
N THR A 179 1.43 19.61 -17.20
CA THR A 179 2.59 19.39 -16.32
C THR A 179 2.10 19.41 -14.88
N LEU A 180 2.33 18.31 -14.17
CA LEU A 180 1.96 18.15 -12.77
C LEU A 180 3.20 18.21 -11.89
N ARG A 181 3.11 18.94 -10.78
CA ARG A 181 4.12 18.90 -9.73
C ARG A 181 3.84 17.68 -8.84
N VAL A 182 4.88 16.91 -8.56
CA VAL A 182 4.77 15.65 -7.81
C VAL A 182 5.77 15.55 -6.69
N ILE A 183 5.45 14.71 -5.71
CA ILE A 183 6.26 14.46 -4.51
C ILE A 183 6.43 12.97 -4.33
N ALA A 184 7.65 12.55 -4.03
CA ALA A 184 7.98 11.21 -3.54
C ALA A 184 8.52 11.33 -2.10
N ASP A 185 7.77 10.83 -1.13
CA ASP A 185 8.05 10.87 0.31
C ASP A 185 8.82 9.63 0.83
N HIS A 186 9.43 8.88 -0.10
CA HIS A 186 10.23 7.70 0.16
C HIS A 186 11.64 7.84 -0.45
N MET A 187 12.54 6.91 -0.09
CA MET A 187 13.94 6.94 -0.52
C MET A 187 14.23 6.12 -1.79
N HIS A 188 13.25 5.37 -2.30
CA HIS A 188 13.40 4.61 -3.54
C HIS A 188 13.58 5.54 -4.76
N PRO A 189 14.71 5.52 -5.50
CA PRO A 189 14.97 6.43 -6.61
C PRO A 189 13.96 6.26 -7.75
N ILE A 190 13.56 7.36 -8.38
CA ILE A 190 12.70 7.34 -9.57
C ILE A 190 13.45 8.07 -10.69
N PRO A 191 14.17 7.35 -11.56
CA PRO A 191 14.94 7.98 -12.62
C PRO A 191 14.07 8.81 -13.57
N ASP A 192 14.67 9.83 -14.18
CA ASP A 192 14.02 10.58 -15.24
C ASP A 192 13.75 9.66 -16.45
N GLY A 193 12.55 9.73 -17.01
CA GLY A 193 12.16 8.81 -18.05
C GLY A 193 10.71 8.92 -18.48
N VAL A 194 10.31 8.04 -19.40
CA VAL A 194 8.93 7.93 -19.87
C VAL A 194 8.33 6.65 -19.29
N TYR A 195 7.21 6.79 -18.61
CA TYR A 195 6.56 5.71 -17.88
C TYR A 195 5.08 5.63 -18.18
N MET A 196 4.50 4.46 -17.91
CA MET A 196 3.06 4.32 -17.78
C MET A 196 2.66 4.66 -16.35
N LEU A 197 1.55 5.39 -16.20
CA LEU A 197 1.06 5.84 -14.90
C LEU A 197 -0.33 5.27 -14.66
N LEU A 198 -0.54 4.67 -13.49
CA LEU A 198 -1.85 4.31 -12.99
C LEU A 198 -2.26 5.32 -11.92
N ALA A 199 -3.52 5.76 -11.95
CA ALA A 199 -4.05 6.65 -10.94
C ALA A 199 -5.30 6.05 -10.30
N CYS A 200 -5.42 6.26 -9.00
CA CYS A 200 -6.58 5.86 -8.23
C CYS A 200 -7.58 7.02 -8.13
N ASN A 201 -8.86 6.76 -8.35
CA ASN A 201 -9.91 7.74 -8.04
C ASN A 201 -10.20 7.68 -6.53
N GLY A 202 -9.30 8.26 -5.74
CA GLY A 202 -9.52 8.36 -4.30
C GLY A 202 -10.52 9.47 -3.95
N LEU A 203 -11.29 9.27 -2.88
CA LEU A 203 -11.98 10.38 -2.23
C LEU A 203 -11.01 10.99 -1.20
N GLY A 204 -10.32 12.08 -1.52
CA GLY A 204 -9.41 12.78 -0.61
C GLY A 204 -8.13 13.27 -1.29
N ASN A 205 -7.20 13.83 -0.50
CA ASN A 205 -5.86 14.22 -0.92
C ASN A 205 -4.83 13.55 0.01
N PRO A 206 -3.63 13.20 -0.49
CA PRO A 206 -3.15 13.33 -1.87
C PRO A 206 -3.48 12.14 -2.79
N ASP A 207 -3.68 12.39 -4.10
CA ASP A 207 -3.90 11.35 -5.13
C ASP A 207 -2.63 10.52 -5.36
N PRO A 208 -2.58 9.23 -4.99
CA PRO A 208 -1.40 8.40 -5.25
C PRO A 208 -1.38 7.95 -6.71
N TRP A 209 -0.18 7.95 -7.28
CA TRP A 209 0.12 7.48 -8.62
C TRP A 209 1.10 6.32 -8.54
N VAL A 210 0.87 5.32 -9.39
CA VAL A 210 1.80 4.21 -9.57
C VAL A 210 2.51 4.40 -10.89
N LEU A 211 3.83 4.43 -10.82
CA LEU A 211 4.72 4.51 -11.95
C LEU A 211 5.23 3.13 -12.31
N GLY A 212 5.18 2.80 -13.59
CA GLY A 212 5.66 1.52 -14.08
C GLY A 212 5.86 1.47 -15.59
N GLN A 213 6.06 0.27 -16.09
CA GLN A 213 6.27 0.00 -17.51
C GLN A 213 5.58 -1.29 -17.94
N ILE A 214 5.29 -1.42 -19.23
CA ILE A 214 4.75 -2.65 -19.79
C ILE A 214 5.90 -3.57 -20.17
N ARG A 215 5.88 -4.79 -19.62
CA ARG A 215 6.81 -5.87 -19.95
C ARG A 215 6.49 -6.47 -21.32
N GLN A 216 7.42 -7.29 -21.82
CA GLN A 216 7.25 -8.00 -23.11
C GLN A 216 6.03 -8.93 -23.14
N ASP A 217 5.59 -9.44 -21.99
CA ASP A 217 4.41 -10.28 -21.84
C ASP A 217 3.10 -9.47 -21.73
N GLY A 218 3.16 -8.15 -21.85
CA GLY A 218 2.00 -7.25 -21.80
C GLY A 218 1.54 -6.89 -20.38
N ARG A 219 2.23 -7.34 -19.33
CA ARG A 219 1.89 -7.02 -17.94
C ARG A 219 2.58 -5.74 -17.47
N PHE A 220 1.91 -5.00 -16.61
CA PHE A 220 2.43 -3.79 -15.97
C PHE A 220 3.35 -4.16 -14.81
N GLU A 221 4.61 -3.80 -14.93
CA GLU A 221 5.60 -3.84 -13.88
C GLU A 221 5.60 -2.52 -13.12
N LYS A 222 5.23 -2.57 -11.86
CA LYS A 222 5.38 -1.46 -10.92
C LYS A 222 6.87 -1.17 -10.73
N LEU A 223 7.23 0.11 -10.73
CA LEU A 223 8.59 0.57 -10.44
C LEU A 223 8.62 1.47 -9.21
N SER A 224 7.64 2.36 -9.04
CA SER A 224 7.52 3.15 -7.82
C SER A 224 6.17 3.85 -7.71
N VAL A 225 6.02 4.72 -6.71
CA VAL A 225 4.83 5.53 -6.48
C VAL A 225 5.23 7.00 -6.27
N PHE A 226 4.29 7.92 -6.46
CA PHE A 226 4.42 9.32 -6.03
C PHE A 226 3.02 9.87 -5.83
N HIS A 227 2.92 11.10 -5.31
CA HIS A 227 1.64 11.77 -5.19
C HIS A 227 1.72 13.21 -5.71
N SER A 228 0.57 13.79 -6.02
CA SER A 228 0.49 15.20 -6.46
C SER A 228 1.00 16.14 -5.36
N ALA A 229 1.73 17.19 -5.76
CA ALA A 229 2.25 18.22 -4.84
C ALA A 229 1.22 19.31 -4.54
N ASP A 230 0.34 19.58 -5.48
CA ASP A 230 -0.67 20.63 -5.37
C ASP A 230 -1.97 20.03 -4.83
N ASP A 231 -2.59 20.70 -3.86
CA ASP A 231 -3.83 20.27 -3.21
C ASP A 231 -5.05 20.16 -4.16
N ALA A 232 -4.94 20.48 -5.45
CA ALA A 232 -6.06 20.44 -6.36
C ALA A 232 -5.65 20.60 -7.83
N ALA A 233 -4.78 19.75 -8.37
CA ALA A 233 -4.94 19.38 -9.77
C ALA A 233 -5.73 18.08 -9.80
N PRO A 234 -7.07 18.12 -9.56
CA PRO A 234 -7.83 16.89 -9.43
C PRO A 234 -7.63 16.04 -10.68
N LEU A 235 -7.58 14.72 -10.56
CA LEU A 235 -7.70 13.81 -11.71
C LEU A 235 -8.82 14.23 -12.69
N TYR A 236 -9.87 14.91 -12.19
CA TYR A 236 -10.94 15.54 -12.97
C TYR A 236 -10.45 16.61 -13.98
N SER A 237 -9.40 17.37 -13.71
CA SER A 237 -8.84 18.37 -14.64
C SER A 237 -8.13 17.73 -15.83
N LEU A 238 -7.63 16.51 -15.65
CA LEU A 238 -7.00 15.71 -16.71
C LEU A 238 -8.02 15.07 -17.65
N GLN A 239 -9.31 15.28 -17.42
CA GLN A 239 -10.41 14.78 -18.27
C GLN A 239 -10.24 13.28 -18.62
N LEU A 240 -9.74 12.49 -17.68
CA LEU A 240 -9.59 11.05 -17.88
C LEU A 240 -10.99 10.45 -17.86
N HIS A 241 -11.44 9.95 -19.02
CA HIS A 241 -12.85 9.60 -19.21
C HIS A 241 -13.13 8.10 -19.04
N ARG A 242 -12.09 7.27 -18.93
CA ARG A 242 -12.23 5.81 -18.99
C ARG A 242 -11.34 5.08 -18.01
N TYR A 243 -11.95 4.17 -17.25
CA TYR A 243 -11.21 3.13 -16.55
C TYR A 243 -10.71 2.09 -17.54
N VAL A 244 -9.46 1.71 -17.36
CA VAL A 244 -8.78 0.68 -18.13
C VAL A 244 -8.43 -0.45 -17.18
N LYS A 245 -8.68 -1.67 -17.63
CA LYS A 245 -8.22 -2.88 -16.94
C LYS A 245 -6.76 -3.14 -17.33
N THR A 246 -5.87 -3.05 -16.36
CA THR A 246 -4.42 -3.26 -16.52
C THR A 246 -4.03 -4.54 -15.80
N ALA A 247 -3.45 -5.49 -16.52
CA ALA A 247 -2.88 -6.71 -15.92
C ALA A 247 -1.56 -6.37 -15.24
N LEU A 248 -1.37 -6.82 -14.01
CA LEU A 248 -0.19 -6.52 -13.20
C LEU A 248 0.79 -7.69 -13.25
N CYS A 249 2.08 -7.38 -13.14
CA CYS A 249 3.16 -8.35 -13.14
C CYS A 249 3.34 -9.01 -11.77
#